data_AF-A0AAD7I621-F1
#
_entry.id   AF-A0AAD7I621-F1
#
_cell.length_a   1.000
_cell.length_b   1.000
_cell.length_c   1.000
_cell.angle_alpha   90.00
_cell.angle_beta   90.00
_cell.angle_gamma   90.00
#
_symmetry.space_group_name_H-M   'P 1'
#
loop_
_entity.id
_entity.type
_entity.pdbx_description
1 polymer ?
#
loop_
_entity_poly.entity_id
_entity_poly.type
_entity_poly.pdbx_seq_one_letter_code
_entity_poly.pdbx_strand_id
1 'polypeptide(L)'
;MRWGVPALHVQGHQDSCTYLFGTAYMECVGHFNGETAEHYWPEANQLGPHVRQMNLGHCHDTIINHHGDWNHKKTMNIGEPVPVAAFYSEIDGVYSFRPRGRSAGGQSEIP
;
A
#
# COMPACT_ATOMS: atom_id res chain seq x y z
N MET A 1 1.65 -15.09 -6.48
CA MET A 1 2.27 -13.74 -6.43
C MET A 1 2.07 -13.07 -7.78
N ARG A 2 1.42 -11.91 -7.79
CA ARG A 2 1.29 -11.06 -8.98
C ARG A 2 2.31 -9.92 -8.84
N TRP A 3 3.09 -9.66 -9.87
CA TRP A 3 4.13 -8.63 -9.84
C TRP A 3 3.58 -7.32 -10.37
N GLY A 4 3.68 -6.26 -9.58
CA GLY A 4 3.28 -4.90 -9.93
C GLY A 4 4.46 -3.99 -10.17
N VAL A 5 4.29 -3.00 -11.04
CA VAL A 5 5.25 -1.91 -11.21
C VAL A 5 4.78 -0.73 -10.35
N PRO A 6 5.65 -0.14 -9.50
CA PRO A 6 5.30 1.01 -8.68
C PRO A 6 4.75 2.18 -9.50
N ALA A 7 3.83 2.94 -8.91
CA ALA A 7 3.09 4.01 -9.59
C ALA A 7 3.98 5.07 -10.28
N LEU A 8 5.13 5.40 -9.71
CA LEU A 8 6.11 6.32 -10.33
C LEU A 8 6.89 5.66 -11.46
N HIS A 9 7.17 4.35 -11.36
CA HIS A 9 8.02 3.66 -12.33
C HIS A 9 7.23 3.24 -13.57
N VAL A 10 5.94 2.91 -13.42
CA VAL A 10 5.09 2.49 -14.54
C VAL A 10 4.86 3.61 -15.55
N GLN A 11 5.00 4.88 -15.13
CA GLN A 11 4.97 6.05 -16.00
C GLN A 11 6.14 6.09 -17.00
N GLY A 12 7.25 5.41 -16.71
CA GLY A 12 8.39 5.29 -17.63
C GLY A 12 8.25 4.14 -18.64
N HIS A 13 7.20 3.32 -18.54
CA HIS A 13 6.94 2.23 -19.47
C HIS A 13 5.96 2.65 -20.58
N GLN A 14 5.78 1.78 -21.58
CA GLN A 14 4.71 1.92 -22.58
C GLN A 14 3.32 1.94 -21.92
N ASP A 15 2.36 2.66 -22.51
CA ASP A 15 1.03 2.88 -21.91
C ASP A 15 0.28 1.60 -21.54
N SER A 16 0.50 0.50 -22.28
CA SER A 16 -0.13 -0.79 -21.96
C SER A 16 0.33 -1.37 -20.63
N CYS A 17 1.54 -1.04 -20.16
CA CYS A 17 2.09 -1.53 -18.90
C CYS A 17 1.34 -0.96 -17.70
N THR A 18 0.78 0.26 -17.81
CA THR A 18 -0.02 0.89 -16.76
C THR A 18 -1.24 0.06 -16.40
N TYR A 19 -1.95 -0.47 -17.39
CA TYR A 19 -3.14 -1.29 -17.16
C TYR A 19 -2.82 -2.72 -16.73
N LEU A 20 -1.70 -3.28 -17.20
CA LEU A 20 -1.32 -4.66 -16.91
C LEU A 20 -0.64 -4.82 -15.54
N PHE A 21 0.23 -3.86 -15.18
CA PHE A 21 1.12 -3.94 -14.04
C PHE A 21 1.00 -2.76 -13.06
N GLY A 22 0.24 -1.72 -13.39
CA GLY A 22 0.03 -0.60 -12.48
C GLY A 22 -0.71 -1.06 -11.23
N THR A 23 -0.16 -0.73 -10.06
CA THR A 23 -0.73 -1.11 -8.76
C THR A 23 -2.15 -0.57 -8.54
N ALA A 24 -2.52 0.53 -9.21
CA ALA A 24 -3.87 1.08 -9.18
C ALA A 24 -4.94 0.20 -9.88
N TYR A 25 -4.51 -0.68 -10.80
CA TYR A 25 -5.38 -1.57 -11.57
C TYR A 25 -5.28 -3.04 -11.13
N MET A 26 -4.55 -3.31 -10.05
CA MET A 26 -4.45 -4.64 -9.47
C MET A 26 -5.44 -4.76 -8.30
N GLU A 27 -6.24 -5.83 -8.32
CA GLU A 27 -7.15 -6.15 -7.21
C GLU A 27 -6.36 -6.53 -5.96
N CYS A 28 -6.89 -6.14 -4.79
CA CYS A 28 -6.31 -6.43 -3.48
C CYS A 28 -4.90 -5.85 -3.27
N VAL A 29 -4.58 -4.74 -3.93
CA VAL A 29 -3.30 -4.04 -3.77
C VAL A 29 -3.55 -2.66 -3.15
N GLY A 30 -2.86 -2.38 -2.05
CA GLY A 30 -2.89 -1.06 -1.43
C GLY A 30 -2.34 0.00 -2.40
N HIS A 31 -2.90 1.21 -2.35
CA HIS A 31 -2.38 2.33 -3.14
C HIS A 31 -1.04 2.78 -2.54
N PHE A 32 0.06 2.52 -3.26
CA PHE A 32 1.38 2.98 -2.83
C PHE A 32 1.51 4.48 -3.05
N ASN A 33 1.78 5.23 -1.98
CA ASN A 33 2.19 6.62 -2.12
C ASN A 33 3.66 6.66 -2.64
N GLY A 34 4.02 7.71 -3.38
CA GLY A 34 5.39 7.90 -3.87
C GLY A 34 6.41 8.06 -2.74
N GLU A 35 5.96 8.54 -1.58
CA GLU A 35 6.77 8.77 -0.37
C GLU A 35 7.10 7.47 0.38
N THR A 36 6.51 6.31 0.03
CA THR A 36 6.79 5.01 0.66
C THR A 36 8.23 4.56 0.43
N ALA A 37 8.92 5.12 -0.58
CA ALA A 37 10.36 4.95 -0.74
C ALA A 37 11.13 5.54 0.45
N GLU A 38 10.64 6.65 1.02
CA GLU A 38 11.30 7.44 2.06
C GLU A 38 11.05 6.89 3.47
N HIS A 39 9.95 6.16 3.68
CA HIS A 39 9.65 5.51 4.97
C HIS A 39 10.76 4.56 5.48
N TYR A 40 11.63 4.09 4.58
CA TYR A 40 12.78 3.26 4.96
C TYR A 40 13.93 4.04 5.57
N TRP A 41 14.10 5.32 5.21
CA TRP A 41 15.25 6.11 5.66
C TRP A 41 15.45 6.15 7.17
N PRO A 42 14.42 6.30 8.04
CA PRO A 42 14.64 6.22 9.48
C PRO A 42 15.21 4.85 9.92
N GLU A 43 14.78 3.75 9.31
CA GLU A 43 15.31 2.40 9.60
C GLU A 43 16.74 2.24 9.08
N ALA A 44 17.02 2.72 7.87
CA ALA A 44 18.38 2.72 7.31
C ALA A 44 19.36 3.55 8.16
N ASN A 45 18.89 4.66 8.74
CA ASN A 45 19.71 5.51 9.61
C ASN A 45 20.10 4.80 10.91
N GLN A 46 19.23 3.94 11.46
CA GLN A 46 19.57 3.10 12.62
C GLN A 46 20.67 2.09 12.30
N LEU A 47 20.80 1.67 11.04
CA LEU A 47 21.86 0.77 10.60
C LEU A 47 23.23 1.46 10.58
N GLY A 48 23.27 2.78 10.38
CA GLY A 48 24.49 3.57 10.24
C GLY A 48 25.55 3.33 11.33
N PRO A 49 25.22 3.43 12.63
CA PRO A 49 26.16 3.13 13.72
C PRO A 49 26.71 1.70 13.70
N HIS A 50 25.92 0.72 13.27
CA HIS A 50 26.29 -0.69 13.25
C HIS A 50 27.32 -0.99 12.16
N VAL A 51 27.09 -0.48 10.95
CA VAL A 51 27.95 -0.74 9.79
C VAL A 51 29.30 -0.03 9.86
N ARG A 52 29.42 1.03 10.69
CA ARG A 52 30.69 1.76 10.91
C ARG A 52 31.76 0.92 11.60
N GLN A 53 31.37 -0.13 12.33
CA GLN A 53 32.29 -1.03 13.04
C GLN A 53 32.58 -2.31 12.24
N MET A 54 31.86 -2.53 11.13
CA MET A 54 32.00 -3.71 10.30
C MET A 54 33.19 -3.57 9.33
N ASN A 55 33.77 -4.70 8.93
CA ASN A 55 34.71 -4.71 7.80
C ASN A 55 33.97 -4.31 6.51
N LEU A 56 34.71 -3.89 5.48
CA LEU A 56 34.11 -3.33 4.25
C LEU A 56 33.14 -4.32 3.58
N GLY A 57 33.52 -5.61 3.47
CA GLY A 57 32.68 -6.63 2.87
C GLY A 57 31.36 -6.81 3.61
N HIS A 58 31.41 -7.01 4.93
CA HIS A 58 30.22 -7.17 5.75
C HIS A 58 29.38 -5.90 5.82
N CYS A 59 29.98 -4.72 5.79
CA CYS A 59 29.25 -3.46 5.69
C CYS A 59 28.37 -3.44 4.42
N HIS A 60 28.94 -3.78 3.27
CA HIS A 60 28.20 -3.87 2.01
C HIS A 60 27.10 -4.94 2.07
N ASP A 61 27.41 -6.15 2.53
CA ASP A 61 26.45 -7.25 2.60
C ASP A 61 25.30 -6.94 3.54
N THR A 62 25.58 -6.38 4.72
CA THR A 62 24.56 -5.97 5.69
C THR A 62 23.65 -4.90 5.09
N ILE A 63 24.21 -3.85 4.47
CA ILE A 63 23.41 -2.82 3.80
C ILE A 63 22.51 -3.46 2.73
N ILE A 64 23.05 -4.32 1.87
CA ILE A 64 22.28 -4.99 0.81
C ILE A 64 21.16 -5.84 1.40
N ASN A 65 21.43 -6.62 2.46
CA ASN A 65 20.44 -7.48 3.10
C ASN A 65 19.29 -6.67 3.71
N HIS A 66 19.57 -5.55 4.38
CA HIS A 66 18.52 -4.69 4.94
C HIS A 66 17.63 -4.06 3.86
N HIS A 67 18.22 -3.58 2.77
CA HIS A 67 17.44 -3.06 1.63
C HIS A 67 16.63 -4.18 0.95
N GLY A 68 17.21 -5.37 0.81
CA GLY A 68 16.58 -6.55 0.25
C GLY A 68 15.37 -7.02 1.06
N ASP A 69 15.51 -7.11 2.38
CA ASP A 69 14.42 -7.47 3.31
C ASP A 69 13.28 -6.44 3.25
N TRP A 70 13.60 -5.15 3.24
CA TRP A 70 12.59 -4.10 3.12
C TRP A 70 11.82 -4.18 1.80
N ASN A 71 12.52 -4.40 0.69
CA ASN A 71 11.90 -4.59 -0.63
C ASN A 71 11.05 -5.88 -0.66
N HIS A 72 11.52 -6.94 0.00
CA HIS A 72 10.80 -8.21 0.10
C HIS A 72 9.48 -8.05 0.86
N LYS A 73 9.50 -7.40 2.03
CA LYS A 73 8.30 -7.09 2.83
C LYS A 73 7.29 -6.27 2.05
N LYS A 74 7.75 -5.24 1.34
CA LYS A 74 6.89 -4.45 0.43
C LYS A 74 6.22 -5.33 -0.61
N THR A 75 6.99 -6.22 -1.23
CA THR A 75 6.50 -7.04 -2.34
C THR A 75 5.54 -8.13 -1.88
N MET A 76 5.75 -8.70 -0.68
CA MET A 76 4.80 -9.64 -0.08
C MET A 76 3.45 -8.99 0.22
N ASN A 77 3.46 -7.71 0.64
CA ASN A 77 2.24 -6.97 0.94
C ASN A 77 1.50 -6.43 -0.29
N ILE A 78 2.05 -6.58 -1.51
CA ILE A 78 1.40 -6.15 -2.77
C ILE A 78 0.27 -7.12 -3.19
N GLY A 79 0.06 -8.26 -2.51
CA GLY A 79 -0.96 -9.23 -2.94
C GLY A 79 -1.66 -10.00 -1.82
N GLU A 80 -1.53 -9.55 -0.57
CA GLU A 80 -2.33 -10.08 0.53
C GLU A 80 -3.76 -9.54 0.39
N PRO A 81 -4.79 -10.39 0.25
CA PRO A 81 -6.16 -9.93 0.27
C PRO A 81 -6.44 -9.30 1.64
N VAL A 82 -6.58 -7.97 1.67
CA VAL A 82 -7.22 -7.31 2.81
C VAL A 82 -8.60 -7.95 2.98
N PRO A 83 -8.93 -8.56 4.14
CA PRO A 83 -10.25 -9.09 4.38
C PRO A 83 -11.26 -7.99 4.14
N VAL A 84 -12.30 -8.26 3.35
CA VAL A 84 -13.36 -7.30 3.01
C VAL A 84 -13.92 -6.57 4.25
N ALA A 85 -13.86 -7.20 5.43
CA ALA A 85 -14.23 -6.62 6.72
C ALA A 85 -13.40 -5.38 7.13
N ALA A 86 -12.11 -5.32 6.78
CA ALA A 86 -11.24 -4.18 7.10
C ALA A 86 -11.52 -2.95 6.21
N PHE A 87 -11.99 -3.17 4.98
CA PHE A 87 -12.35 -2.09 4.05
C PHE A 87 -13.60 -1.32 4.49
N TYR A 88 -14.61 -2.02 5.03
CA TYR A 88 -15.86 -1.37 5.46
C TYR A 88 -15.72 -0.57 6.77
N SER A 89 -14.86 -0.99 7.70
CA SER A 89 -14.66 -0.25 8.96
C SER A 89 -14.05 1.14 8.78
N GLU A 90 -13.29 1.37 7.71
CA GLU A 90 -12.65 2.65 7.42
C GLU A 90 -13.59 3.60 6.66
N ILE A 91 -14.49 3.06 5.82
CA ILE A 91 -15.53 3.81 5.11
C ILE A 91 -16.64 4.27 6.08
N ASP A 92 -17.05 3.40 7.02
CA ASP A 92 -18.11 3.70 8.00
C ASP A 92 -17.70 4.75 9.05
N GLY A 93 -16.40 4.98 9.24
CA GLY A 93 -15.88 6.05 10.10
C GLY A 93 -15.96 7.45 9.47
N VAL A 94 -15.96 7.55 8.14
CA VAL A 94 -15.96 8.83 7.40
C VAL A 94 -17.37 9.24 7.00
N TYR A 95 -18.28 8.30 6.72
CA TYR A 95 -19.67 8.59 6.36
C TYR A 95 -20.66 8.34 7.52
N SER A 96 -20.49 9.04 8.63
CA SER A 96 -21.55 9.13 9.66
C SER A 96 -22.70 10.03 9.19
N PHE A 97 -23.50 9.55 8.24
CA PHE A 97 -24.75 10.20 7.87
C PHE A 97 -25.75 10.01 9.01
N ARG A 98 -25.83 10.97 9.95
CA ARG A 98 -26.95 11.05 10.89
C ARG A 98 -28.25 11.13 10.07
N PRO A 99 -29.16 10.14 10.14
CA PRO A 99 -30.44 10.30 9.49
C PRO A 99 -31.24 11.36 10.27
N ARG A 100 -31.54 12.50 9.63
CA ARG A 100 -32.59 13.41 10.13
C ARG A 100 -33.91 12.63 10.11
N GLY A 101 -34.51 12.49 11.29
CA GLY A 101 -35.72 11.70 11.52
C GLY A 101 -36.84 12.06 10.55
N ARG A 102 -37.42 11.04 9.91
CA ARG A 102 -38.65 11.15 9.13
C ARG A 102 -39.82 10.84 10.05
N SER A 103 -40.62 11.87 10.36
CA SER A 103 -41.92 11.74 11.01
C SER A 103 -42.88 10.93 10.13
N ALA A 104 -43.74 10.18 10.79
CA ALA A 104 -44.73 9.26 10.26
C ALA A 104 -45.73 9.89 9.26
N GLY A 105 -46.30 9.02 8.41
CA GLY A 105 -47.65 9.20 7.87
C GLY A 105 -47.80 8.96 6.37
N GLY A 106 -48.78 8.14 6.00
CA GLY A 106 -49.55 8.32 4.76
C GLY A 106 -49.58 7.15 3.78
N GLN A 107 -50.69 6.42 3.82
CA GLN A 107 -51.12 5.34 2.91
C GLN A 107 -51.34 5.83 1.47
N SER A 108 -51.17 4.96 0.48
CA SER A 108 -52.27 4.52 -0.43
C SER A 108 -51.73 3.66 -1.59
N GLU A 109 -52.47 2.58 -1.85
CA GLU A 109 -52.28 1.55 -2.88
C GLU A 109 -52.63 2.00 -4.31
N ILE A 110 -52.00 1.33 -5.31
CA ILE A 110 -52.56 0.82 -6.61
C ILE A 110 -52.90 1.86 -7.73
N PRO A 111 -52.77 1.50 -9.04
CA PRO A 111 -52.73 0.15 -9.63
C PRO A 111 -51.45 -0.29 -10.31
#